data_AF-A0A821NDM7-F1
#
_entry.id   AF-A0A821NDM7-F1
#
_cell.length_a   1.000
_cell.length_b   1.000
_cell.length_c   1.000
_cell.angle_alpha   90.00
_cell.angle_beta   90.00
_cell.angle_gamma   90.00
#
_symmetry.space_group_name_H-M   'P 1'
#
loop_
_entity.id
_entity.type
_entity.pdbx_description
1 polymer ?
#
loop_
_entity_poly.entity_id
_entity_poly.type
_entity_poly.pdbx_seq_one_letter_code
_entity_poly.pdbx_strand_id
1 'polypeptide(L)'
;MFRGDNSHSLSYEQQSKFILDRITNVEKHFGELCVGFGDYTRKTARLRDMGDELAKIFKEYANNELVNKSLSTGLDNLSLTLTAIEEYRNCAVQRLEAKVIGELCQYENICKHAREELKHTMSVREKEMARKKILDKARERQPFNRQQVTYAESELLKASAEMSRTAKGLSELTEFFEKRKLQQLKGLLTDFVMVEMTFHSRAVELLTVAYQQIGDINDKADLENFKRKLKSPEKPVSTGISARSSSLASLMYPQMSPQKDDDSSSLGKMRSPDKNMKARSSSIAALMNHSTSKDEDTVTETDDSEDQSSTEESESK
;
A
#
# COMPACT_ATOMS: atom_id res chain seq x y z
N MET A 1 -19.37 -63.85 -6.76
CA MET A 1 -18.49 -62.89 -6.05
C MET A 1 -18.50 -61.58 -6.83
N PHE A 2 -19.26 -60.58 -6.37
CA PHE A 2 -19.30 -59.25 -6.96
C PHE A 2 -18.09 -58.44 -6.46
N ARG A 3 -17.10 -58.25 -7.33
CA ARG A 3 -16.04 -57.26 -7.16
C ARG A 3 -15.80 -56.59 -8.51
N GLY A 4 -16.30 -55.37 -8.66
CA GLY A 4 -16.01 -54.57 -9.85
C GLY A 4 -17.03 -53.48 -10.07
N ASP A 5 -17.13 -52.52 -9.15
CA ASP A 5 -17.67 -51.18 -9.51
C ASP A 5 -17.46 -50.10 -8.42
N ASN A 6 -17.01 -50.46 -7.21
CA ASN A 6 -16.77 -49.50 -6.12
C ASN A 6 -15.44 -48.73 -6.20
N SER A 7 -14.48 -49.14 -7.04
CA SER A 7 -13.15 -48.52 -7.09
C SER A 7 -13.18 -47.11 -7.70
N HIS A 8 -13.97 -46.91 -8.76
CA HIS A 8 -14.11 -45.60 -9.40
C HIS A 8 -14.94 -44.63 -8.55
N SER A 9 -15.93 -45.10 -7.78
CA SER A 9 -16.74 -44.19 -6.96
C SER A 9 -15.96 -43.63 -5.76
N LEU A 10 -15.12 -44.46 -5.14
CA LEU A 10 -14.23 -44.08 -4.05
C LEU A 10 -13.17 -43.05 -4.49
N SER A 11 -12.69 -43.14 -5.73
CA SER A 11 -11.67 -42.23 -6.29
C SER A 11 -12.16 -40.78 -6.40
N TYR A 12 -13.40 -40.56 -6.85
CA TYR A 12 -13.92 -39.20 -7.07
C TYR A 12 -14.43 -38.53 -5.78
N GLU A 13 -14.91 -39.30 -4.81
CA GLU A 13 -15.25 -38.76 -3.50
C GLU A 13 -14.00 -38.27 -2.76
N GLN A 14 -12.92 -39.05 -2.85
CA GLN A 14 -11.59 -38.64 -2.38
C GLN A 14 -11.06 -37.42 -3.12
N GLN A 15 -11.20 -37.38 -4.45
CA GLN A 15 -10.78 -36.24 -5.26
C GLN A 15 -11.57 -34.96 -4.92
N SER A 16 -12.89 -35.06 -4.78
CA SER A 16 -13.75 -33.94 -4.41
C SER A 16 -13.40 -33.41 -3.02
N LYS A 17 -13.22 -34.31 -2.05
CA LYS A 17 -12.78 -33.95 -0.71
C LYS A 17 -11.43 -33.24 -0.75
N PHE A 18 -10.46 -33.76 -1.50
CA PHE A 18 -9.16 -33.14 -1.67
C PHE A 18 -9.28 -31.71 -2.23
N ILE A 19 -10.04 -31.50 -3.31
CA ILE A 19 -10.24 -30.18 -3.91
C ILE A 19 -10.92 -29.22 -2.92
N LEU A 20 -11.96 -29.68 -2.23
CA LEU A 20 -12.67 -28.87 -1.23
C LEU A 20 -11.74 -28.47 -0.08
N ASP A 21 -10.97 -29.40 0.47
CA ASP A 21 -9.99 -29.15 1.54
C ASP A 21 -8.95 -28.10 1.08
N ARG A 22 -8.50 -28.18 -0.18
CA ARG A 22 -7.60 -27.17 -0.77
C ARG A 22 -8.24 -25.79 -0.83
N ILE A 23 -9.48 -25.68 -1.32
CA ILE A 23 -10.19 -24.39 -1.41
C ILE A 23 -10.42 -23.80 -0.02
N THR A 24 -10.93 -24.59 0.92
CA THR A 24 -11.16 -24.16 2.31
C THR A 24 -9.87 -23.72 2.99
N ASN A 25 -8.77 -24.44 2.76
CA ASN A 25 -7.48 -24.07 3.33
C ASN A 25 -6.97 -22.72 2.77
N VAL A 26 -7.14 -22.47 1.46
CA VAL A 26 -6.78 -21.19 0.84
C VAL A 26 -7.65 -20.07 1.39
N GLU A 27 -8.97 -20.23 1.40
CA GLU A 27 -9.90 -19.21 1.89
C GLU A 27 -9.60 -18.81 3.33
N LYS A 28 -9.34 -19.79 4.21
CA LYS A 28 -8.98 -19.53 5.60
C LYS A 28 -7.71 -18.68 5.70
N HIS A 29 -6.61 -19.15 5.13
CA HIS A 29 -5.31 -18.48 5.31
C HIS A 29 -5.24 -17.14 4.58
N PHE A 30 -5.84 -17.01 3.39
CA PHE A 30 -5.90 -15.73 2.68
C PHE A 30 -6.82 -14.74 3.40
N GLY A 31 -7.90 -15.21 4.03
CA GLY A 31 -8.74 -14.40 4.91
C GLY A 31 -7.97 -13.89 6.13
N GLU A 32 -7.24 -14.77 6.82
CA GLU A 32 -6.38 -14.40 7.95
C GLU A 32 -5.29 -13.39 7.55
N LEU A 33 -4.63 -13.61 6.40
CA LEU A 33 -3.66 -12.67 5.85
C LEU A 33 -4.32 -11.32 5.52
N CYS A 34 -5.52 -11.31 4.93
CA CYS A 34 -6.24 -10.09 4.59
C CYS A 34 -6.50 -9.23 5.84
N VAL A 35 -6.99 -9.86 6.91
CA VAL A 35 -7.22 -9.20 8.20
C VAL A 35 -5.89 -8.69 8.78
N GLY A 36 -4.85 -9.52 8.80
CA GLY A 36 -3.53 -9.17 9.33
C GLY A 36 -2.89 -7.99 8.60
N PHE A 37 -2.85 -8.02 7.27
CA PHE A 37 -2.34 -6.90 6.47
C PHE A 37 -3.23 -5.66 6.59
N GLY A 38 -4.55 -5.83 6.71
CA GLY A 38 -5.49 -4.74 6.98
C GLY A 38 -5.18 -4.03 8.30
N ASP A 39 -4.97 -4.78 9.38
CA ASP A 39 -4.60 -4.22 10.69
C ASP A 39 -3.22 -3.56 10.67
N TYR A 40 -2.25 -4.20 10.04
CA TYR A 40 -0.92 -3.65 9.86
C TYR A 40 -0.98 -2.29 9.15
N THR A 41 -1.67 -2.23 8.01
CA THR A 41 -1.77 -1.02 7.18
C THR A 41 -2.50 0.11 7.91
N ARG A 42 -3.59 -0.20 8.64
CA ARG A 42 -4.27 0.78 9.50
C ARG A 42 -3.37 1.32 10.61
N LYS A 43 -2.56 0.47 11.25
CA LYS A 43 -1.60 0.91 12.28
C LYS A 43 -0.51 1.79 11.68
N THR A 44 -0.01 1.45 10.48
CA THR A 44 0.96 2.28 9.75
C THR A 44 0.38 3.65 9.39
N ALA A 45 -0.90 3.71 8.97
CA ALA A 45 -1.59 4.98 8.71
C ALA A 45 -1.72 5.84 9.98
N ARG A 46 -2.02 5.22 11.14
CA ARG A 46 -2.05 5.93 12.43
C ARG A 46 -0.67 6.42 12.86
N LEU A 47 0.39 5.65 12.60
CA LEU A 47 1.76 6.10 12.87
C LEU A 47 2.09 7.34 12.03
N ARG A 48 1.63 7.39 10.77
CA ARG A 48 1.73 8.59 9.94
C ARG A 48 1.02 9.78 10.56
N ASP A 49 -0.23 9.62 11.01
CA ASP A 49 -0.95 10.70 11.71
C ASP A 49 -0.17 11.26 12.90
N MET A 50 0.47 10.39 13.69
CA MET A 50 1.27 10.82 14.83
C MET A 50 2.56 11.53 14.40
N GLY A 51 3.20 11.07 13.31
CA GLY A 51 4.37 11.74 12.75
C GLY A 51 4.04 13.15 12.22
N ASP A 52 2.90 13.31 11.56
CA ASP A 52 2.41 14.61 11.08
C ASP A 52 2.14 15.57 12.26
N GLU A 53 1.58 15.09 13.36
CA GLU A 53 1.36 15.93 14.55
C GLU A 53 2.69 16.33 15.22
N LEU A 54 3.66 15.43 15.29
CA LEU A 54 5.01 15.76 15.79
C LEU A 54 5.69 16.82 14.92
N ALA A 55 5.61 16.69 13.59
CA ALA A 55 6.13 17.69 12.67
C ALA A 55 5.50 19.07 12.93
N LYS A 56 4.19 19.12 13.17
CA LYS A 56 3.48 20.36 13.50
C LYS A 56 3.94 20.98 14.82
N ILE A 57 4.11 20.17 15.87
CA ILE A 57 4.62 20.63 17.18
C ILE A 57 6.02 21.26 17.02
N PHE A 58 6.92 20.60 16.29
CA PHE A 58 8.25 21.15 16.03
C PHE A 58 8.19 22.47 15.26
N LYS A 59 7.31 22.58 14.25
CA LYS A 59 7.12 23.82 13.49
C LYS A 59 6.61 24.96 14.36
N GLU A 60 5.67 24.67 15.25
CA GLU A 60 5.13 25.67 16.18
C GLU A 60 6.20 26.15 17.15
N TYR A 61 7.00 25.24 17.71
CA TYR A 61 8.12 25.65 18.56
C TYR A 61 9.16 26.47 17.78
N ALA A 62 9.54 26.03 16.58
CA ALA A 62 10.45 26.77 15.71
C ALA A 62 10.00 28.23 15.50
N ASN A 63 8.71 28.44 15.20
CA ASN A 63 8.15 29.76 14.95
C ASN A 63 8.12 30.66 16.21
N ASN A 64 7.96 30.05 17.39
CA ASN A 64 7.89 30.76 18.67
C ASN A 64 9.27 30.94 19.34
N GLU A 65 10.30 30.23 18.88
CA GLU A 65 11.67 30.39 19.34
C GLU A 65 12.33 31.65 18.74
N LEU A 66 12.11 32.78 19.41
CA LEU A 66 12.58 34.08 18.94
C LEU A 66 14.02 34.41 19.38
N VAL A 67 14.58 33.66 20.32
CA VAL A 67 15.89 33.95 20.92
C VAL A 67 16.97 33.05 20.34
N ASN A 68 16.75 31.74 20.38
CA ASN A 68 17.71 30.74 19.92
C ASN A 68 17.51 30.50 18.43
N LYS A 69 18.19 31.29 17.58
CA LYS A 69 17.95 31.32 16.14
C LYS A 69 18.42 30.04 15.46
N SER A 70 19.54 29.47 15.89
CA SER A 70 20.02 28.22 15.31
C SER A 70 19.11 27.04 15.69
N LEU A 71 18.62 27.01 16.94
CA LEU A 71 17.61 26.04 17.40
C LEU A 71 16.30 26.18 16.61
N SER A 72 15.79 27.41 16.44
CA SER A 72 14.59 27.69 15.64
C SER A 72 14.71 27.11 14.23
N THR A 73 15.84 27.35 13.55
CA THR A 73 16.10 26.78 12.22
C THR A 73 16.21 25.25 12.24
N GLY A 74 16.91 24.67 13.21
CA GLY A 74 17.04 23.21 13.34
C GLY A 74 15.68 22.52 13.55
N LEU A 75 14.81 23.09 14.39
CA LEU A 75 13.45 22.60 14.61
C LEU A 75 12.58 22.71 13.36
N ASP A 76 12.72 23.79 12.59
CA ASP A 76 11.99 23.97 11.33
C ASP A 76 12.40 22.92 10.29
N ASN A 77 13.71 22.71 10.13
CA ASN A 77 14.25 21.71 9.22
C ASN A 77 13.84 20.29 9.60
N LEU A 78 13.83 19.97 10.90
CA LEU A 78 13.35 18.67 11.39
C LEU A 78 11.86 18.48 11.10
N SER A 79 11.04 19.50 11.29
CA SER A 79 9.62 19.48 10.95
C SER A 79 9.38 19.19 9.46
N LEU A 80 10.11 19.87 8.58
CA LEU A 80 10.03 19.64 7.13
C LEU A 80 10.44 18.20 6.76
N THR A 81 11.50 17.70 7.37
CA THR A 81 12.00 16.34 7.12
C THR A 81 11.02 15.26 7.60
N LEU A 82 10.45 15.42 8.80
CA LEU A 82 9.41 14.53 9.31
C LEU A 82 8.17 14.55 8.42
N THR A 83 7.73 15.72 7.97
CA THR A 83 6.61 15.85 7.02
C THR A 83 6.88 15.05 5.75
N ALA A 84 8.11 15.10 5.20
CA ALA A 84 8.49 14.32 4.03
C ALA A 84 8.49 12.80 4.29
N ILE A 85 9.02 12.35 5.44
CA ILE A 85 8.98 10.94 5.84
C ILE A 85 7.53 10.44 5.89
N GLU A 86 6.62 11.22 6.44
CA GLU A 86 5.22 10.82 6.57
C GLU A 86 4.45 10.86 5.24
N GLU A 87 4.85 11.71 4.29
CA GLU A 87 4.36 11.61 2.90
C GLU A 87 4.78 10.28 2.24
N TYR A 88 6.02 9.85 2.43
CA TYR A 88 6.46 8.51 1.97
C TYR A 88 5.72 7.39 2.69
N ARG A 89 5.44 7.52 4.00
CA ARG A 89 4.64 6.54 4.74
C ARG A 89 3.21 6.46 4.20
N ASN A 90 2.61 7.60 3.87
CA ASN A 90 1.29 7.65 3.24
C ASN A 90 1.26 6.92 1.88
N CYS A 91 2.30 7.12 1.04
CA CYS A 91 2.45 6.35 -0.19
C CYS A 91 2.59 4.85 0.06
N ALA A 92 3.31 4.44 1.12
CA ALA A 92 3.42 3.04 1.51
C ALA A 92 2.07 2.46 1.89
N VAL A 93 1.29 3.15 2.73
CA VAL A 93 -0.08 2.77 3.11
C VAL A 93 -0.96 2.53 1.89
N GLN A 94 -1.03 3.49 0.96
CA GLN A 94 -1.84 3.36 -0.27
C GLN A 94 -1.41 2.17 -1.13
N ARG A 95 -0.11 1.90 -1.21
CA ARG A 95 0.40 0.76 -1.97
C ARG A 95 0.09 -0.58 -1.29
N LEU A 96 0.14 -0.65 0.04
CA LEU A 96 -0.28 -1.83 0.79
C LEU A 96 -1.77 -2.12 0.58
N GLU A 97 -2.62 -1.07 0.62
CA GLU A 97 -4.04 -1.20 0.35
C GLU A 97 -4.30 -1.74 -1.07
N ALA A 98 -3.65 -1.17 -2.08
CA ALA A 98 -3.89 -1.53 -3.47
C ALA A 98 -3.29 -2.90 -3.85
N LYS A 99 -2.02 -3.14 -3.53
CA LYS A 99 -1.26 -4.28 -4.06
C LYS A 99 -1.29 -5.53 -3.17
N VAL A 100 -1.59 -5.36 -1.88
CA VAL A 100 -1.58 -6.47 -0.92
C VAL A 100 -3.01 -6.78 -0.49
N ILE A 101 -3.67 -5.81 0.15
CA ILE A 101 -5.03 -6.01 0.68
C ILE A 101 -6.04 -6.20 -0.45
N GLY A 102 -5.98 -5.34 -1.48
CA GLY A 102 -6.89 -5.40 -2.64
C GLY A 102 -6.84 -6.74 -3.37
N GLU A 103 -5.66 -7.36 -3.47
CA GLU A 103 -5.48 -8.69 -4.06
C GLU A 103 -6.03 -9.80 -3.16
N LEU A 104 -5.80 -9.73 -1.84
CA LEU A 104 -6.34 -10.71 -0.88
C LEU A 104 -7.87 -10.69 -0.82
N CYS A 105 -8.50 -9.51 -0.87
CA CYS A 105 -9.96 -9.37 -0.83
C CYS A 105 -10.68 -10.12 -1.96
N GLN A 106 -10.01 -10.33 -3.11
CA GLN A 106 -10.61 -11.04 -4.24
C GLN A 106 -10.79 -12.54 -3.95
N TYR A 107 -10.02 -13.11 -3.01
CA TYR A 107 -10.01 -14.55 -2.77
C TYR A 107 -11.30 -15.09 -2.16
N GLU A 108 -12.12 -14.27 -1.50
CA GLU A 108 -13.46 -14.67 -1.07
C GLU A 108 -14.30 -15.10 -2.27
N ASN A 109 -14.35 -14.27 -3.31
CA ASN A 109 -15.12 -14.55 -4.52
C ASN A 109 -14.51 -15.70 -5.33
N ILE A 110 -13.18 -15.76 -5.44
CA ILE A 110 -12.49 -16.83 -6.18
C ILE A 110 -12.77 -18.19 -5.53
N CYS A 111 -12.65 -18.29 -4.20
CA CYS A 111 -12.91 -19.54 -3.47
C CYS A 111 -14.39 -19.94 -3.56
N LYS A 112 -15.31 -18.96 -3.49
CA LYS A 112 -16.75 -19.20 -3.68
C LYS A 112 -17.05 -19.82 -5.04
N HIS A 113 -16.54 -19.24 -6.14
CA HIS A 113 -16.75 -19.78 -7.48
C HIS A 113 -16.17 -21.19 -7.64
N ALA A 114 -14.95 -21.41 -7.13
CA ALA A 114 -14.34 -22.75 -7.18
C ALA A 114 -15.18 -23.81 -6.44
N ARG A 115 -15.80 -23.47 -5.30
CA ARG A 115 -16.74 -24.37 -4.60
C ARG A 115 -18.01 -24.64 -5.38
N GLU A 116 -18.58 -23.61 -6.01
CA GLU A 116 -19.80 -23.74 -6.81
C GLU A 116 -19.60 -24.69 -8.00
N GLU A 117 -18.46 -24.57 -8.69
CA GLU A 117 -18.07 -25.46 -9.79
C GLU A 117 -17.84 -26.91 -9.34
N LEU A 118 -17.18 -27.11 -8.20
CA LEU A 118 -17.01 -28.44 -7.60
C LEU A 118 -18.38 -29.06 -7.27
N LYS A 119 -19.28 -28.29 -6.64
CA LYS A 119 -20.63 -28.72 -6.30
C LYS A 119 -21.43 -29.08 -7.56
N HIS A 120 -21.31 -28.29 -8.63
CA HIS A 120 -21.96 -28.56 -9.90
C HIS A 120 -21.50 -29.91 -10.49
N THR A 121 -20.19 -30.14 -10.53
CA THR A 121 -19.61 -31.39 -11.06
C THR A 121 -20.06 -32.60 -10.23
N MET A 122 -20.15 -32.48 -8.91
CA MET A 122 -20.67 -33.55 -8.05
C MET A 122 -22.16 -33.84 -8.33
N SER A 123 -22.98 -32.82 -8.59
CA SER A 123 -24.39 -33.03 -8.96
C SER A 123 -24.55 -33.76 -10.30
N VAL A 124 -23.73 -33.43 -11.31
CA VAL A 124 -23.72 -34.14 -12.60
C VAL A 124 -23.35 -35.61 -12.42
N ARG A 125 -22.35 -35.88 -11.57
CA ARG A 125 -21.94 -37.24 -11.22
C ARG A 125 -23.04 -38.05 -10.52
N GLU A 126 -23.74 -37.44 -9.57
CA GLU A 126 -24.87 -38.10 -8.90
C GLU A 126 -25.97 -38.51 -9.90
N LYS A 127 -26.24 -37.66 -10.89
CA LYS A 127 -27.18 -37.98 -11.99
C LYS A 127 -26.69 -39.15 -12.83
N GLU A 128 -25.41 -39.16 -13.22
CA GLU A 128 -24.80 -40.29 -13.95
C GLU A 128 -24.93 -41.60 -13.15
N MET A 129 -24.57 -41.58 -11.87
CA MET A 129 -24.69 -42.74 -10.97
C MET A 129 -26.14 -43.21 -10.82
N ALA A 130 -27.11 -42.29 -10.79
CA ALA A 130 -28.53 -42.62 -10.76
C ALA A 130 -28.98 -43.30 -12.08
N ARG A 131 -28.53 -42.81 -13.23
CA ARG A 131 -28.81 -43.45 -14.54
C ARG A 131 -28.19 -44.84 -14.64
N LYS A 132 -26.99 -45.04 -14.10
CA LYS A 132 -26.32 -46.35 -14.05
C LYS A 132 -27.16 -47.36 -13.25
N LYS A 133 -27.59 -46.98 -12.05
CA LYS A 133 -28.49 -47.82 -11.21
C LYS A 133 -29.81 -48.17 -11.90
N ILE A 134 -30.36 -47.28 -12.74
CA ILE A 134 -31.59 -47.55 -13.50
C ILE A 134 -31.32 -48.62 -14.57
N LEU A 135 -30.20 -48.50 -15.31
CA LEU A 135 -29.80 -49.49 -16.31
C LEU A 135 -29.57 -50.87 -15.68
N ASP A 136 -28.86 -50.93 -14.56
CA ASP A 136 -28.58 -52.19 -13.85
C ASP A 136 -29.87 -52.90 -13.45
N LYS A 137 -30.84 -52.17 -12.88
CA LYS A 137 -32.16 -52.70 -12.53
C LYS A 137 -32.97 -53.16 -13.75
N ALA A 138 -32.88 -52.45 -14.87
CA ALA A 138 -33.58 -52.84 -16.10
C ALA A 138 -33.03 -54.17 -16.64
N ARG A 139 -31.71 -54.35 -16.62
CA ARG A 139 -31.04 -55.60 -17.02
C ARG A 139 -31.39 -56.77 -16.10
N GLU A 140 -31.47 -56.55 -14.79
CA GLU A 140 -31.81 -57.59 -13.81
C GLU A 140 -33.28 -58.02 -13.86
N ARG A 141 -34.22 -57.07 -13.99
CA ARG A 141 -35.66 -57.36 -13.83
C ARG A 141 -36.36 -57.75 -15.13
N GLN A 142 -35.93 -57.20 -16.27
CA GLN A 142 -36.59 -57.43 -17.56
C GLN A 142 -35.56 -57.61 -18.69
N PRO A 143 -34.73 -58.68 -18.65
CA PRO A 143 -33.67 -58.91 -19.64
C PRO A 143 -34.19 -59.06 -21.07
N PHE A 144 -35.45 -59.50 -21.26
CA PHE A 144 -36.07 -59.66 -22.57
C PHE A 144 -36.76 -58.37 -23.08
N ASN A 145 -36.92 -57.33 -22.24
CA ASN A 145 -37.45 -56.03 -22.65
C ASN A 145 -36.35 -55.18 -23.28
N ARG A 146 -35.96 -55.58 -24.49
CA ARG A 146 -34.82 -54.99 -25.20
C ARG A 146 -34.96 -53.49 -25.43
N GLN A 147 -36.18 -53.00 -25.69
CA GLN A 147 -36.45 -51.57 -25.87
C GLN A 147 -36.15 -50.75 -24.61
N GLN A 148 -36.58 -51.23 -23.44
CA GLN A 148 -36.35 -50.52 -22.17
C GLN A 148 -34.86 -50.49 -21.81
N VAL A 149 -34.14 -51.59 -22.05
CA VAL A 149 -32.69 -51.65 -21.83
C VAL A 149 -31.95 -50.69 -22.77
N THR A 150 -32.25 -50.70 -24.07
CA THR A 150 -31.63 -49.78 -25.05
C THR A 150 -31.89 -48.31 -24.70
N TYR A 151 -33.10 -47.98 -24.23
CA TYR A 151 -33.42 -46.62 -23.81
C TYR A 151 -32.58 -46.18 -22.58
N ALA A 152 -32.49 -47.04 -21.56
CA ALA A 152 -31.67 -46.77 -20.37
C ALA A 152 -30.17 -46.65 -20.70
N GLU A 153 -29.67 -47.45 -21.66
CA GLU A 153 -28.30 -47.34 -22.16
C GLU A 153 -28.03 -45.98 -22.83
N SER A 154 -28.97 -45.50 -23.66
CA SER A 154 -28.87 -44.20 -24.31
C SER A 154 -28.83 -43.04 -23.31
N GLU A 155 -29.69 -43.09 -22.28
CA GLU A 155 -29.72 -42.07 -21.23
C GLU A 155 -28.45 -42.09 -20.36
N LEU A 156 -27.90 -43.27 -20.05
CA LEU A 156 -26.62 -43.39 -19.36
C LEU A 156 -25.48 -42.85 -20.22
N LEU A 157 -25.46 -43.14 -21.52
CA LEU A 157 -24.43 -42.67 -22.44
C LEU A 157 -24.39 -41.12 -22.49
N LYS A 158 -25.56 -40.47 -22.56
CA LYS A 158 -25.66 -39.00 -22.50
C LYS A 158 -25.12 -38.44 -21.17
N ALA A 159 -25.54 -39.02 -20.04
CA ALA A 159 -25.08 -38.59 -18.73
C ALA A 159 -23.57 -38.80 -18.52
N SER A 160 -23.02 -39.90 -19.04
CA SER A 160 -21.58 -40.20 -18.98
C SER A 160 -20.77 -39.21 -19.83
N ALA A 161 -21.29 -38.82 -21.01
CA ALA A 161 -20.66 -37.81 -21.85
C ALA A 161 -20.64 -36.42 -21.20
N GLU A 162 -21.73 -36.03 -20.53
CA GLU A 162 -21.80 -34.80 -19.74
C GLU A 162 -20.83 -34.84 -18.55
N MET A 163 -20.78 -35.96 -17.82
CA MET A 163 -19.84 -36.14 -16.71
C MET A 163 -18.38 -36.06 -17.17
N SER A 164 -18.03 -36.71 -18.28
CA SER A 164 -16.66 -36.65 -18.81
C SER A 164 -16.25 -35.22 -19.18
N ARG A 165 -17.18 -34.43 -19.73
CA ARG A 165 -16.93 -33.01 -20.06
C ARG A 165 -16.73 -32.15 -18.82
N THR A 166 -17.61 -32.29 -17.82
CA THR A 166 -17.53 -31.51 -16.57
C THR A 166 -16.34 -31.90 -15.71
N ALA A 167 -15.98 -33.19 -15.65
CA ALA A 167 -14.77 -33.67 -14.97
C ALA A 167 -13.49 -33.05 -15.55
N LYS A 168 -13.41 -32.94 -16.88
CA LYS A 168 -12.27 -32.29 -17.55
C LYS A 168 -12.19 -30.81 -17.16
N GLY A 169 -13.33 -30.09 -17.23
CA GLY A 169 -13.40 -28.68 -16.84
C GLY A 169 -13.00 -28.45 -15.37
N LEU A 170 -13.44 -29.32 -14.45
CA LEU A 170 -13.05 -29.25 -13.04
C LEU A 170 -11.55 -29.44 -12.84
N SER A 171 -10.93 -30.36 -13.57
CA SER A 171 -9.49 -30.60 -13.51
C SER A 171 -8.70 -29.35 -13.93
N GLU A 172 -9.06 -28.76 -15.07
CA GLU A 172 -8.43 -27.53 -15.59
C GLU A 172 -8.63 -26.35 -14.63
N LEU A 173 -9.83 -26.18 -14.07
CA LEU A 173 -10.13 -25.15 -13.08
C LEU A 173 -9.31 -25.33 -11.80
N THR A 174 -9.17 -26.57 -11.32
CA THR A 174 -8.41 -26.88 -10.11
C THR A 174 -6.92 -26.56 -10.30
N GLU A 175 -6.36 -26.94 -11.45
CA GLU A 175 -4.97 -26.61 -11.81
C GLU A 175 -4.79 -25.09 -11.91
N PHE A 176 -5.71 -24.40 -12.57
CA PHE A 176 -5.69 -22.94 -12.68
C PHE A 176 -5.78 -22.26 -11.31
N PHE A 177 -6.67 -22.72 -10.43
CA PHE A 177 -6.82 -22.20 -9.07
C PHE A 177 -5.53 -22.35 -8.27
N GLU A 178 -4.90 -23.53 -8.29
CA GLU A 178 -3.66 -23.78 -7.56
C GLU A 178 -2.50 -22.95 -8.12
N LYS A 179 -2.38 -22.86 -9.45
CA LYS A 179 -1.37 -22.02 -10.13
C LYS A 179 -1.55 -20.55 -9.78
N ARG A 180 -2.78 -20.03 -9.87
CA ARG A 180 -3.13 -18.65 -9.51
C ARG A 180 -2.76 -18.36 -8.07
N LYS A 181 -3.13 -19.24 -7.13
CA LYS A 181 -2.77 -19.12 -5.71
C LYS A 181 -1.26 -19.00 -5.51
N LEU A 182 -0.46 -19.88 -6.11
CA LEU A 182 1.01 -19.84 -5.96
C LEU A 182 1.61 -18.54 -6.52
N GLN A 183 1.19 -18.13 -7.71
CA GLN A 183 1.72 -16.94 -8.37
C GLN A 183 1.31 -15.65 -7.66
N GLN A 184 0.05 -15.52 -7.26
CA GLN A 184 -0.44 -14.32 -6.57
C GLN A 184 0.12 -14.21 -5.16
N LEU A 185 0.25 -15.31 -4.41
CA LEU A 185 0.88 -15.25 -3.09
C LEU A 185 2.34 -14.79 -3.19
N LYS A 186 3.09 -15.33 -4.14
CA LYS A 186 4.47 -14.89 -4.40
C LYS A 186 4.51 -13.40 -4.76
N GLY A 187 3.64 -12.97 -5.68
CA GLY A 187 3.55 -11.57 -6.11
C GLY A 187 3.26 -10.64 -4.94
N LEU A 188 2.24 -10.97 -4.15
CA LEU A 188 1.82 -10.19 -2.98
C LEU A 188 2.93 -10.03 -1.94
N LEU A 189 3.62 -11.12 -1.60
CA LEU A 189 4.73 -11.06 -0.64
C LEU A 189 5.89 -10.23 -1.19
N THR A 190 6.15 -10.33 -2.49
CA THR A 190 7.16 -9.51 -3.17
C THR A 190 6.79 -8.03 -3.13
N ASP A 191 5.54 -7.69 -3.46
CA ASP A 191 5.04 -6.32 -3.43
C ASP A 191 5.09 -5.73 -2.01
N PHE A 192 4.73 -6.51 -0.99
CA PHE A 192 4.84 -6.08 0.41
C PHE A 192 6.28 -5.69 0.76
N VAL A 193 7.24 -6.58 0.51
CA VAL A 193 8.66 -6.32 0.80
C VAL A 193 9.17 -5.11 0.02
N MET A 194 8.81 -4.99 -1.26
CA MET A 194 9.21 -3.85 -2.10
C MET A 194 8.66 -2.52 -1.60
N VAL A 195 7.41 -2.49 -1.12
CA VAL A 195 6.81 -1.29 -0.53
C VAL A 195 7.56 -0.86 0.72
N GLU A 196 7.83 -1.79 1.64
CA GLU A 196 8.58 -1.51 2.87
C GLU A 196 10.03 -1.09 2.59
N MET A 197 10.73 -1.80 1.71
CA MET A 197 12.10 -1.43 1.31
C MET A 197 12.15 -0.01 0.74
N THR A 198 11.20 0.35 -0.13
CA THR A 198 11.15 1.68 -0.73
C THR A 198 10.94 2.76 0.32
N PHE A 199 10.01 2.52 1.26
CA PHE A 199 9.75 3.44 2.37
C PHE A 199 10.98 3.58 3.27
N HIS A 200 11.53 2.47 3.76
CA HIS A 200 12.67 2.48 4.68
C HIS A 200 13.92 3.10 4.08
N SER A 201 14.20 2.85 2.80
CA SER A 201 15.33 3.46 2.10
C SER A 201 15.22 5.00 2.11
N ARG A 202 14.03 5.52 1.80
CA ARG A 202 13.76 6.97 1.84
C ARG A 202 13.78 7.53 3.25
N ALA A 203 13.25 6.79 4.22
CA ALA A 203 13.27 7.22 5.60
C ALA A 203 14.69 7.35 6.14
N VAL A 204 15.58 6.39 5.86
CA VAL A 204 16.99 6.44 6.29
C VAL A 204 17.72 7.61 5.65
N GLU A 205 17.52 7.83 4.34
CA GLU A 205 18.08 8.99 3.62
C GLU A 205 17.67 10.31 4.27
N LEU A 206 16.37 10.51 4.52
CA LEU A 206 15.85 11.72 5.14
C LEU A 206 16.28 11.88 6.61
N LEU A 207 16.29 10.80 7.40
CA LEU A 207 16.76 10.83 8.79
C LEU A 207 18.24 11.17 8.88
N THR A 208 19.05 10.78 7.90
CA THR A 208 20.46 11.15 7.82
C THR A 208 20.62 12.66 7.61
N VAL A 209 19.81 13.25 6.72
CA VAL A 209 19.77 14.72 6.52
C VAL A 209 19.33 15.43 7.80
N ALA A 210 18.26 14.96 8.45
CA ALA A 210 17.81 15.53 9.73
C ALA A 210 18.89 15.47 10.81
N TYR A 211 19.63 14.35 10.90
CA TYR A 211 20.72 14.19 11.85
C TYR A 211 21.82 15.23 11.65
N GLN A 212 22.23 15.48 10.40
CA GLN A 212 23.21 16.51 10.07
C GLN A 212 22.71 17.92 10.43
N GLN A 213 21.46 18.23 10.06
CA GLN A 213 20.84 19.53 10.36
C GLN A 213 20.69 19.82 11.85
N ILE A 214 20.43 18.79 12.66
CA ILE A 214 20.44 18.92 14.12
C ILE A 214 21.86 19.20 14.63
N GLY A 215 22.87 18.57 14.03
CA GLY A 215 24.28 18.82 14.33
C GLY A 215 24.73 20.26 14.07
N ASP A 216 24.08 20.96 13.14
CA ASP A 216 24.35 22.38 12.82
C ASP A 216 23.77 23.36 13.84
N ILE A 217 22.98 22.91 14.82
CA ILE A 217 22.47 23.75 15.91
C ILE A 217 23.66 24.25 16.74
N ASN A 218 23.81 25.58 16.81
CA ASN A 218 24.89 26.25 17.52
C ASN A 218 24.40 26.79 18.87
N ASP A 219 24.39 25.90 19.85
CA ASP A 219 24.01 26.17 21.23
C ASP A 219 24.80 27.34 21.86
N LYS A 220 26.10 27.46 21.56
CA LYS A 220 26.95 28.55 22.04
C LYS A 220 26.51 29.91 21.50
N ALA A 221 26.27 30.01 20.19
CA ALA A 221 25.81 31.24 19.56
C ALA A 221 24.42 31.65 20.07
N ASP A 222 23.52 30.68 20.23
CA ASP A 222 22.19 30.90 20.77
C ASP A 222 22.22 31.36 22.23
N LEU A 223 23.07 30.76 23.07
CA LEU A 223 23.26 31.19 24.45
C LEU A 223 23.84 32.61 24.54
N GLU A 224 24.79 32.96 23.68
CA GLU A 224 25.30 34.33 23.60
C GLU A 224 24.21 35.32 23.15
N ASN A 225 23.34 34.93 22.21
CA ASN A 225 22.20 35.75 21.82
C ASN A 225 21.21 35.95 22.99
N PHE A 226 20.93 34.88 23.73
CA PHE A 226 20.13 34.94 24.95
C PHE A 226 20.75 35.91 25.98
N LYS A 227 22.05 35.80 26.27
CA LYS A 227 22.75 36.71 27.20
C LYS A 227 22.67 38.17 26.75
N ARG A 228 22.79 38.44 25.44
CA ARG A 228 22.66 39.80 24.89
C ARG A 228 21.24 40.35 25.12
N LYS A 229 20.20 39.56 24.81
CA LYS A 229 18.81 39.96 25.07
C LYS A 229 18.49 40.13 26.55
N LEU A 230 19.09 39.32 27.43
CA LEU A 230 18.94 39.45 28.87
C LEU A 230 19.54 40.77 29.41
N LYS A 231 20.69 41.20 28.86
CA LYS A 231 21.37 42.44 29.25
C LYS A 231 20.69 43.70 28.70
N SER A 232 20.00 43.60 27.57
CA SER A 232 19.27 44.69 26.94
C SER A 232 17.91 44.19 26.45
N PRO A 233 16.94 43.97 27.36
CA PRO A 233 15.59 43.67 26.94
C PRO A 233 15.08 44.88 26.16
N GLU A 234 14.71 44.69 24.88
CA GLU A 234 14.14 45.75 24.06
C GLU A 234 12.98 46.39 24.83
N LYS A 235 13.06 47.70 25.07
CA LYS A 235 11.91 48.44 25.60
C LYS A 235 10.80 48.33 24.56
N PRO A 236 9.55 48.00 24.95
CA PRO A 236 8.45 48.01 24.00
C PRO A 236 8.41 49.40 23.36
N VAL A 237 8.47 49.45 22.03
CA VAL A 237 8.32 50.68 21.28
C VAL A 237 6.92 51.22 21.58
N SER A 238 6.83 52.10 22.57
CA SER A 238 5.69 52.98 22.74
C SER A 238 5.60 53.80 21.46
N THR A 239 4.62 53.49 20.62
CA THR A 239 4.09 54.42 19.62
C THR A 239 3.45 55.59 20.37
N GLY A 240 4.31 56.42 20.97
CA GLY A 240 3.93 57.64 21.64
C GLY A 240 3.65 58.68 20.57
N ILE A 241 2.37 58.91 20.28
CA ILE A 241 1.91 60.18 19.74
C ILE A 241 2.35 61.24 20.75
N SER A 242 3.48 61.89 20.48
CA SER A 242 3.94 63.05 21.24
C SER A 242 3.09 64.25 20.83
N ALA A 243 1.90 64.35 21.41
CA ALA A 243 1.15 65.60 21.42
C ALA A 243 1.90 66.59 22.33
N ARG A 244 2.66 67.50 21.72
CA ARG A 244 3.08 68.74 22.38
C ARG A 244 2.62 69.92 21.55
N SER A 245 1.66 70.62 22.14
CA SER A 245 1.01 71.84 21.69
C SER A 245 1.99 72.94 21.27
N SER A 246 1.63 73.64 20.19
CA SER A 246 2.00 75.04 19.99
C SER A 246 0.85 75.79 19.27
N SER A 247 0.09 76.51 20.09
CA SER A 247 -0.40 77.89 19.89
C SER A 247 -1.22 78.24 18.64
N LEU A 248 -2.52 78.43 18.89
CA LEU A 248 -3.49 79.27 18.21
C LEU A 248 -2.96 80.68 17.89
N ALA A 249 -2.96 81.09 16.61
CA ALA A 249 -3.21 82.46 16.16
C ALA A 249 -3.42 82.56 14.64
N SER A 250 -4.57 83.14 14.26
CA SER A 250 -4.83 83.96 13.06
C SER A 250 -4.87 83.25 11.69
N LEU A 251 -6.05 82.98 11.13
CA LEU A 251 -6.99 83.89 10.42
C LEU A 251 -6.87 83.70 8.90
N MET A 252 -7.90 83.11 8.28
CA MET A 252 -8.73 83.69 7.21
C MET A 252 -9.44 82.61 6.36
N TYR A 253 -10.72 82.38 6.67
CA TYR A 253 -11.94 82.43 5.81
C TYR A 253 -11.98 81.72 4.42
N PRO A 254 -13.18 81.41 3.86
CA PRO A 254 -13.63 80.04 3.60
C PRO A 254 -14.08 79.85 2.13
N GLN A 255 -14.57 78.65 1.75
CA GLN A 255 -15.83 78.43 1.01
C GLN A 255 -15.92 77.08 0.27
N MET A 256 -17.14 76.54 0.32
CA MET A 256 -17.84 75.65 -0.64
C MET A 256 -17.65 74.12 -0.58
N SER A 257 -18.71 73.47 -0.10
CA SER A 257 -19.17 72.08 -0.37
C SER A 257 -19.74 71.95 -1.82
N PRO A 258 -20.39 70.84 -2.28
CA PRO A 258 -20.64 69.51 -1.66
C PRO A 258 -20.60 68.27 -2.62
N GLN A 259 -20.79 67.06 -2.02
CA GLN A 259 -21.47 65.85 -2.57
C GLN A 259 -20.72 65.00 -3.63
N LYS A 260 -20.81 63.66 -3.72
CA LYS A 260 -21.82 62.63 -3.34
C LYS A 260 -21.21 61.21 -3.44
N ASP A 261 -21.74 60.27 -2.65
CA ASP A 261 -22.03 58.83 -2.82
C ASP A 261 -21.33 58.02 -3.94
N ASP A 262 -20.84 56.79 -3.66
CA ASP A 262 -21.64 55.56 -3.84
C ASP A 262 -20.90 54.23 -3.49
N ASP A 263 -21.73 53.23 -3.21
CA ASP A 263 -21.48 51.83 -2.84
C ASP A 263 -20.68 50.97 -3.85
N SER A 264 -20.02 49.90 -3.38
CA SER A 264 -20.42 48.52 -3.73
C SER A 264 -19.41 47.41 -3.34
N SER A 265 -20.04 46.32 -2.92
CA SER A 265 -19.57 44.98 -2.55
C SER A 265 -18.72 44.24 -3.60
N SER A 266 -17.86 43.33 -3.14
CA SER A 266 -17.74 42.00 -3.80
C SER A 266 -17.33 40.88 -2.82
N LEU A 267 -18.10 39.80 -2.88
CA LEU A 267 -17.91 38.52 -2.20
C LEU A 267 -16.86 37.68 -2.93
N GLY A 268 -15.83 37.23 -2.21
CA GLY A 268 -14.82 36.28 -2.68
C GLY A 268 -15.11 34.85 -2.22
N LYS A 269 -15.45 34.00 -3.20
CA LYS A 269 -15.85 32.59 -3.10
C LYS A 269 -14.65 31.65 -2.87
N MET A 270 -14.84 30.61 -2.07
CA MET A 270 -13.88 29.53 -1.77
C MET A 270 -13.45 28.71 -3.00
N ARG A 271 -12.22 28.18 -2.98
CA ARG A 271 -11.71 27.21 -3.97
C ARG A 271 -10.89 26.09 -3.28
N SER A 272 -11.20 24.84 -3.65
CA SER A 272 -10.60 23.58 -3.17
C SER A 272 -9.12 23.36 -3.55
N PRO A 273 -8.39 22.44 -2.88
CA PRO A 273 -6.94 22.32 -2.95
C PRO A 273 -6.48 21.13 -3.81
N ASP A 274 -5.80 21.40 -4.94
CA ASP A 274 -5.10 20.36 -5.72
C ASP A 274 -3.72 20.83 -6.23
N LYS A 275 -3.17 21.92 -5.67
CA LYS A 275 -1.89 22.50 -6.12
C LYS A 275 -0.70 22.27 -5.19
N ASN A 276 -0.88 21.54 -4.09
CA ASN A 276 0.12 21.51 -3.01
C ASN A 276 1.26 20.50 -3.19
N MET A 277 1.19 19.56 -4.14
CA MET A 277 2.26 18.56 -4.31
C MET A 277 3.52 19.13 -4.96
N LYS A 278 3.40 20.01 -5.96
CA LYS A 278 4.57 20.56 -6.69
C LYS A 278 5.46 21.47 -5.84
N ALA A 279 4.86 22.24 -4.93
CA ALA A 279 5.60 23.12 -4.02
C ALA A 279 6.35 22.34 -2.92
N ARG A 280 5.84 21.15 -2.54
CA ARG A 280 6.47 20.28 -1.54
C ARG A 280 7.64 19.47 -2.11
N SER A 281 7.56 19.05 -3.38
CA SER A 281 8.68 18.40 -4.07
C SER A 281 9.89 19.33 -4.21
N SER A 282 9.69 20.64 -4.41
CA SER A 282 10.79 21.61 -4.45
C SER A 282 11.47 21.82 -3.08
N SER A 283 10.72 21.76 -1.98
CA SER A 283 11.30 21.86 -0.63
C SER A 283 12.10 20.60 -0.25
N ILE A 284 11.70 19.41 -0.71
CA ILE A 284 12.48 18.18 -0.52
C ILE A 284 13.79 18.24 -1.33
N ALA A 285 13.75 18.69 -2.57
CA ALA A 285 14.96 18.88 -3.38
C ALA A 285 15.92 19.93 -2.78
N ALA A 286 15.38 20.98 -2.16
CA ALA A 286 16.18 21.97 -1.43
C ALA A 286 16.86 21.38 -0.18
N LEU A 287 16.18 20.48 0.56
CA LEU A 287 16.78 19.75 1.69
C LEU A 287 17.95 18.86 1.24
N MET A 288 17.84 18.22 0.07
CA MET A 288 18.88 17.34 -0.47
C MET A 288 20.10 18.08 -1.05
N ASN A 289 19.93 19.30 -1.55
CA ASN A 289 21.02 20.09 -2.16
C ASN A 289 22.03 20.66 -1.14
N HIS A 290 21.73 20.66 0.15
CA HIS A 290 22.67 21.13 1.19
C HIS A 290 23.68 20.05 1.64
N SER A 291 23.60 18.81 1.12
CA SER A 291 24.44 17.68 1.56
C SER A 291 25.63 17.35 0.63
N THR A 292 25.85 18.09 -0.46
CA THR A 292 26.95 17.82 -1.41
C THR A 292 28.09 18.81 -1.29
N SER A 293 28.87 18.72 -0.21
CA SER A 293 30.21 19.29 -0.15
C SER A 293 31.27 18.20 -0.33
N LYS A 294 31.73 18.09 -1.57
CA LYS A 294 33.06 17.66 -2.08
C LYS A 294 33.92 16.79 -1.16
N ASP A 295 34.07 15.53 -1.56
CA ASP A 295 35.35 14.82 -1.55
C ASP A 295 35.42 13.96 -2.84
N GLU A 296 36.06 14.51 -3.87
CA GLU A 296 36.58 13.75 -5.02
C GLU A 296 38.10 13.93 -5.01
N ASP A 297 38.84 12.85 -4.80
CA ASP A 297 39.75 12.25 -5.80
C ASP A 297 40.86 11.43 -5.13
N THR A 298 40.87 10.12 -5.40
CA THR A 298 42.00 9.49 -6.11
C THR A 298 41.62 8.06 -6.52
N VAL A 299 41.35 7.93 -7.82
CA VAL A 299 41.32 6.66 -8.53
C VAL A 299 42.76 6.28 -8.86
N THR A 300 43.18 5.06 -8.52
CA THR A 300 44.32 4.41 -9.19
C THR A 300 43.82 3.12 -9.81
N GLU A 301 43.63 3.16 -11.12
CA GLU A 301 43.62 1.99 -11.99
C GLU A 301 45.04 1.42 -12.05
N THR A 302 45.17 0.11 -11.85
CA THR A 302 46.24 -0.67 -12.48
C THR A 302 45.61 -1.95 -13.02
N ASP A 303 45.54 -1.96 -14.35
CA ASP A 303 45.37 -3.08 -15.25
C ASP A 303 46.62 -3.98 -15.17
N ASP A 304 46.46 -5.31 -15.08
CA ASP A 304 47.29 -6.28 -15.79
C ASP A 304 46.74 -7.71 -15.65
N SER A 305 46.09 -8.16 -16.74
CA SER A 305 46.51 -9.26 -17.62
C SER A 305 46.82 -10.67 -17.05
N GLU A 306 46.09 -11.64 -17.63
CA GLU A 306 46.57 -12.98 -18.07
C GLU A 306 46.92 -14.02 -16.96
N ASP A 307 46.64 -15.32 -17.04
CA ASP A 307 46.24 -16.17 -18.15
C ASP A 307 45.78 -17.57 -17.62
N GLN A 308 45.02 -18.25 -18.48
CA GLN A 308 45.03 -19.71 -18.73
C GLN A 308 44.60 -20.80 -17.70
N SER A 309 43.65 -21.62 -18.20
CA SER A 309 43.74 -23.10 -18.34
C SER A 309 43.71 -23.96 -17.06
N SER A 310 42.77 -24.88 -16.85
CA SER A 310 42.60 -26.08 -17.67
C SER A 310 41.38 -26.90 -17.22
N THR A 311 40.70 -27.46 -18.21
CA THR A 311 39.80 -28.62 -18.14
C THR A 311 40.61 -29.91 -17.96
N GLU A 312 40.07 -30.89 -17.24
CA GLU A 312 40.10 -32.37 -17.48
C GLU A 312 39.76 -33.09 -16.16
N GLU A 313 38.63 -33.80 -16.03
CA GLU A 313 38.38 -35.20 -16.45
C GLU A 313 39.32 -36.27 -15.85
N SER A 314 38.74 -37.18 -15.04
CA SER A 314 39.04 -38.63 -14.87
C SER A 314 38.55 -39.07 -13.47
N GLU A 315 37.45 -39.82 -13.39
CA GLU A 315 37.32 -41.29 -13.40
C GLU A 315 37.51 -41.99 -12.04
N SER A 316 36.45 -42.69 -11.65
CA SER A 316 36.45 -44.08 -11.17
C SER A 316 37.22 -44.46 -9.89
N LYS A 317 36.47 -44.61 -8.79
CA LYS A 317 36.32 -45.89 -8.06
C LYS A 317 35.15 -45.84 -7.08
#